data_AF-Q04209-F1
#
_entry.id   AF-Q04209-F1
#
_cell.length_a   1.000
_cell.length_b   1.000
_cell.length_c   1.000
_cell.angle_alpha   90.00
_cell.angle_beta   90.00
_cell.angle_gamma   90.00
#
_symmetry.space_group_name_H-M   'P 1'
#
loop_
_entity.id
_entity.type
_entity.pdbx_description
1 polymer ?
#
loop_
_entity_poly.entity_id
_entity_poly.type
_entity_poly.pdbx_seq_one_letter_code
_entity_poly.pdbx_strand_id
1 'polypeptide(L)'
;GQFTLEEKSLSLKIMQYFSNFIRSGNPNYPHEFSRRAPEFAAPWPDFVPRDGAESYKELSVLLPNRQGLKKADCSFWSKYIQSLKASADETKDGLLAESEEEDQLAGSGLTEDLLGLPELASKTYSK
;
A
#
# COMPACT_ATOMS: atom_id res chain seq x y z
N GLY A 1 16.89 -16.21 28.94
CA GLY A 1 16.76 -15.89 27.50
C GLY A 1 15.68 -14.85 27.32
N GLN A 2 15.86 -13.91 26.39
CA GLN A 2 15.11 -12.64 26.30
C GLN A 2 13.66 -12.74 25.76
N PHE A 3 13.14 -13.95 25.52
CA PHE A 3 11.79 -14.19 24.98
C PHE A 3 11.00 -15.19 25.82
N THR A 4 9.71 -14.94 25.96
CA THR A 4 8.71 -15.82 26.58
C THR A 4 8.53 -17.12 25.76
N LEU A 5 7.90 -18.13 26.35
CA LEU A 5 7.60 -19.38 25.64
C LEU A 5 6.56 -19.16 24.55
N GLU A 6 5.60 -18.28 24.80
CA GLU A 6 4.53 -17.87 23.89
C GLU A 6 5.10 -17.20 22.64
N GLU A 7 6.03 -16.25 22.81
CA GLU A 7 6.69 -15.58 21.69
C GLU A 7 7.53 -16.55 20.83
N LYS A 8 8.22 -17.51 21.46
CA LYS A 8 8.98 -18.54 20.74
C LYS A 8 8.05 -19.46 19.96
N SER A 9 6.93 -19.88 20.57
CA SER A 9 5.90 -20.70 19.91
C SER A 9 5.27 -19.94 18.73
N LEU A 10 4.96 -18.66 18.92
CA LEU A 10 4.43 -17.79 17.87
C LEU A 10 5.43 -17.65 16.72
N SER A 11 6.71 -17.37 17.02
CA SER A 11 7.78 -17.27 16.03
C SER A 11 7.91 -18.55 15.20
N LEU A 12 7.84 -19.72 15.83
CA LEU A 12 7.87 -21.01 15.12
C LEU A 12 6.71 -21.15 14.13
N LYS A 13 5.48 -20.81 14.54
CA LYS A 13 4.30 -20.85 13.66
C LYS A 13 4.41 -19.87 12.50
N ILE A 14 4.95 -18.67 12.73
CA ILE A 14 5.19 -17.68 11.68
C ILE A 14 6.22 -18.21 10.67
N MET A 15 7.33 -18.76 11.13
CA MET A 15 8.34 -19.39 10.27
C MET A 15 7.74 -20.54 9.44
N GLN A 16 6.85 -21.34 10.03
CA GLN A 16 6.15 -22.42 9.32
C GLN A 16 5.24 -21.89 8.20
N TYR A 17 4.42 -20.87 8.45
CA TYR A 17 3.61 -20.25 7.40
C TYR A 17 4.47 -19.74 6.24
N PHE A 18 5.56 -19.04 6.54
CA PHE A 18 6.43 -18.48 5.50
C PHE A 18 7.20 -19.58 4.75
N SER A 19 7.66 -20.62 5.44
CA SER A 19 8.31 -21.77 4.81
C SER A 19 7.38 -22.49 3.84
N ASN A 20 6.10 -22.66 4.23
CA ASN A 20 5.09 -23.24 3.36
C ASN A 20 4.82 -22.34 2.15
N PHE A 21 4.64 -21.04 2.37
CA PHE A 21 4.41 -20.07 1.30
C PHE A 21 5.55 -20.04 0.27
N ILE A 22 6.81 -20.04 0.73
CA ILE A 22 7.98 -20.09 -0.17
C ILE A 22 7.99 -21.36 -1.03
N ARG A 23 7.49 -22.49 -0.49
CA ARG A 23 7.51 -23.79 -1.16
C ARG A 23 6.36 -24.03 -2.13
N SER A 24 5.17 -23.49 -1.85
CA SER A 24 3.94 -23.83 -2.58
C SER A 24 3.09 -22.64 -3.00
N GLY A 25 3.49 -21.41 -2.63
CA GLY A 25 2.64 -20.22 -2.75
C GLY A 25 1.46 -20.19 -1.77
N ASN A 26 1.27 -21.21 -0.93
CA ASN A 26 0.18 -21.27 0.06
C ASN A 26 0.74 -21.47 1.48
N PRO A 27 0.52 -20.52 2.42
CA PRO A 27 1.06 -20.62 3.78
C PRO A 27 0.51 -21.83 4.58
N ASN A 28 -0.62 -22.40 4.15
CA ASN A 28 -1.26 -23.52 4.84
C ASN A 28 -0.65 -24.89 4.48
N TYR A 29 0.01 -25.01 3.32
CA TYR A 29 0.43 -26.29 2.77
C TYR A 29 1.91 -26.32 2.41
N PRO A 30 2.69 -27.32 2.88
CA PRO A 30 4.12 -27.41 2.58
C PRO A 30 4.42 -27.80 1.12
N HIS A 31 3.43 -28.32 0.39
CA HIS A 31 3.53 -28.74 -1.00
C HIS A 31 2.20 -28.47 -1.71
N GLU A 32 2.23 -28.17 -3.01
CA GLU A 32 1.03 -27.88 -3.82
C GLU A 32 0.04 -29.05 -3.89
N PHE A 33 0.54 -30.29 -3.83
CA PHE A 33 -0.29 -31.49 -3.83
C PHE A 33 -0.87 -31.83 -2.45
N SER A 34 -0.42 -31.16 -1.38
CA SER A 34 -0.93 -31.41 -0.03
C SER A 34 -2.31 -30.79 0.12
N ARG A 35 -3.27 -31.59 0.59
CA ARG A 35 -4.64 -31.14 0.93
C ARG A 35 -4.96 -31.29 2.42
N ARG A 36 -3.99 -31.68 3.23
CA ARG A 36 -4.17 -31.85 4.68
C ARG A 36 -4.18 -30.49 5.35
N ALA A 37 -5.20 -30.23 6.16
CA ALA A 37 -5.30 -28.99 6.94
C ALA A 37 -4.05 -28.78 7.82
N PRO A 38 -3.61 -27.53 8.03
CA PRO A 38 -2.45 -27.23 8.86
C PRO A 38 -2.74 -27.59 10.31
N GLU A 39 -1.89 -28.43 10.90
CA GLU A 39 -2.03 -28.87 12.31
C GLU A 39 -1.35 -27.92 13.29
N PHE A 40 -0.45 -27.06 12.81
CA PHE A 40 0.36 -26.18 13.64
C PHE A 40 -0.37 -24.89 14.06
N ALA A 41 -1.38 -24.47 13.29
CA ALA A 41 -2.15 -23.25 13.52
C ALA A 41 -3.44 -23.21 12.70
N ALA A 42 -4.35 -22.30 13.06
CA ALA A 42 -5.57 -22.05 12.30
C ALA A 42 -5.25 -21.62 10.85
N PRO A 43 -6.01 -22.06 9.83
CA PRO A 43 -5.74 -21.70 8.44
C PRO A 43 -5.63 -20.18 8.23
N TRP A 44 -4.65 -19.78 7.43
CA TRP A 44 -4.48 -18.42 6.93
C TRP A 44 -5.39 -18.24 5.71
N PRO A 45 -6.39 -17.35 5.76
CA PRO A 45 -7.35 -17.15 4.67
C PRO A 45 -6.73 -16.36 3.52
N ASP A 46 -7.16 -16.65 2.30
CA ASP A 46 -6.77 -15.88 1.14
C ASP A 46 -7.33 -14.46 1.21
N PHE A 47 -6.56 -13.49 0.70
CA PHE A 47 -7.05 -12.13 0.56
C PHE A 47 -7.98 -12.04 -0.65
N VAL A 48 -9.24 -11.66 -0.41
CA VAL A 48 -10.21 -11.43 -1.48
C VAL A 48 -10.48 -9.92 -1.58
N PRO A 49 -10.21 -9.27 -2.74
CA PRO A 49 -10.43 -7.84 -2.93
C PRO A 49 -11.92 -7.53 -3.14
N ARG A 50 -12.72 -7.80 -2.12
CA ARG A 50 -14.15 -7.50 -2.06
C ARG A 50 -14.47 -6.92 -0.69
N ASP A 51 -15.34 -5.93 -0.67
CA ASP A 51 -15.79 -5.29 0.56
C ASP A 51 -16.27 -6.34 1.59
N GLY A 52 -15.61 -6.35 2.74
CA GLY A 52 -15.97 -7.24 3.85
C GLY A 52 -15.39 -8.65 3.71
N ALA A 53 -14.59 -8.91 2.67
CA ALA A 53 -13.88 -10.17 2.48
C ALA A 53 -12.35 -10.02 2.49
N GLU A 54 -11.83 -8.81 2.71
CA GLU A 54 -10.40 -8.49 2.79
C GLU A 54 -9.78 -9.06 4.07
N SER A 55 -9.59 -10.37 4.07
CA SER A 55 -9.13 -11.12 5.23
C SER A 55 -7.61 -11.00 5.38
N TYR A 56 -7.15 -10.93 6.63
CA TYR A 56 -5.74 -10.93 6.98
C TYR A 56 -5.51 -11.74 8.27
N LYS A 57 -4.28 -12.19 8.45
CA LYS A 57 -3.83 -12.85 9.68
C LYS A 57 -3.21 -11.82 10.61
N GLU A 58 -3.70 -11.74 11.83
CA GLU A 58 -3.06 -10.95 12.89
C GLU A 58 -1.96 -11.78 13.55
N LEU A 59 -0.71 -11.29 13.54
CA LEU A 59 0.45 -11.98 14.14
C LEU A 59 0.54 -11.71 15.64
N SER A 60 -0.48 -12.13 16.38
CA SER A 60 -0.53 -12.16 17.83
C SER A 60 -0.51 -13.61 18.35
N VAL A 61 -0.36 -13.82 19.66
CA VAL A 61 -0.22 -15.16 20.27
C VAL A 61 -1.28 -16.16 19.80
N LEU A 62 -2.52 -15.68 19.57
CA LEU A 62 -3.65 -16.51 19.14
C LEU A 62 -3.77 -16.68 17.62
N LEU A 63 -3.00 -15.92 16.83
CA LEU A 63 -3.06 -15.94 15.36
C LEU A 63 -4.48 -15.81 14.76
N PRO A 64 -5.31 -14.86 15.23
CA PRO A 64 -6.69 -14.77 14.77
C PRO A 64 -6.77 -14.28 13.31
N ASN A 65 -7.85 -14.71 12.64
CA ASN A 65 -8.23 -14.18 11.34
C ASN A 65 -9.06 -12.92 11.55
N ARG A 66 -8.71 -11.85 10.84
CA ARG A 66 -9.38 -10.54 10.89
C ARG A 66 -9.72 -10.10 9.48
N GLN A 67 -10.50 -9.04 9.35
CA GLN A 67 -10.92 -8.48 8.07
C GLN A 67 -10.82 -6.96 8.08
N GLY A 68 -10.48 -6.37 6.94
CA GLY A 68 -10.55 -4.92 6.75
C GLY A 68 -9.59 -4.12 7.62
N LEU A 69 -8.30 -4.42 7.53
CA LEU A 69 -7.27 -3.68 8.27
C LEU A 69 -7.31 -2.19 7.91
N LYS A 70 -7.56 -1.33 8.92
CA LYS A 70 -7.53 0.14 8.79
C LYS A 70 -8.36 0.71 7.63
N LYS A 71 -9.54 0.13 7.35
CA LYS A 71 -10.42 0.55 6.24
C LYS A 71 -10.67 2.06 6.15
N ALA A 72 -10.96 2.70 7.28
CA ALA A 72 -11.22 4.13 7.31
C ALA A 72 -9.99 4.95 6.88
N ASP A 73 -8.81 4.64 7.43
CA ASP A 73 -7.56 5.32 7.10
C ASP A 73 -7.18 5.07 5.64
N CYS A 74 -7.30 3.82 5.16
CA CYS A 74 -7.04 3.49 3.76
C CYS A 74 -7.96 4.27 2.82
N SER A 75 -9.27 4.38 3.14
CA SER A 75 -10.21 5.18 2.37
C SER A 75 -9.89 6.68 2.42
N PHE A 76 -9.46 7.19 3.57
CA PHE A 76 -9.05 8.59 3.71
C PHE A 76 -7.87 8.91 2.78
N TRP A 77 -6.80 8.11 2.81
CA TRP A 77 -5.61 8.37 2.00
C TRP A 77 -5.81 8.07 0.52
N SER A 78 -6.51 6.97 0.20
CA SER A 78 -6.69 6.55 -1.20
C SER A 78 -7.81 7.26 -1.93
N LYS A 79 -8.86 7.73 -1.25
CA LYS A 79 -10.01 8.39 -1.89
C LYS A 79 -10.04 9.88 -1.58
N TYR A 80 -10.12 10.23 -0.30
CA TYR A 80 -10.32 11.63 0.10
C TYR A 80 -9.14 12.52 -0.29
N ILE A 81 -7.92 12.18 0.13
CA ILE A 81 -6.73 13.00 -0.19
C ILE A 81 -6.47 13.07 -1.70
N GLN A 82 -6.71 11.99 -2.44
CA GLN A 82 -6.58 11.99 -3.90
C GLN A 82 -7.59 12.93 -4.57
N SER A 83 -8.86 12.88 -4.16
CA SER A 83 -9.89 13.79 -4.68
C SER A 83 -9.60 15.26 -4.34
N LEU A 84 -9.09 15.53 -3.14
CA LEU A 84 -8.69 16.87 -2.72
C LEU A 84 -7.53 17.40 -3.56
N LYS A 85 -6.52 16.55 -3.83
CA LYS A 85 -5.38 16.91 -4.68
C LYS A 85 -5.83 17.20 -6.11
N ALA A 86 -6.68 16.35 -6.69
CA ALA A 86 -7.18 16.54 -8.04
C ALA A 86 -7.94 17.87 -8.19
N SER A 87 -8.83 18.19 -7.24
CA SER A 87 -9.56 19.47 -7.23
C SER A 87 -8.62 20.67 -7.08
N ALA A 88 -7.57 20.56 -6.27
CA ALA A 88 -6.59 21.63 -6.10
C ALA A 88 -5.74 21.85 -7.36
N ASP A 89 -5.41 20.80 -8.10
CA ASP A 89 -4.65 20.89 -9.35
C ASP A 89 -5.52 21.48 -10.48
N GLU A 90 -6.80 21.10 -10.58
CA GLU A 90 -7.77 21.72 -11.52
C GLU A 90 -7.94 23.24 -11.28
N THR A 91 -7.90 23.66 -10.01
CA THR A 91 -8.01 25.08 -9.65
C THR A 91 -6.77 25.88 -10.08
N LYS A 92 -5.58 25.25 -10.08
CA LYS A 92 -4.35 25.89 -10.55
C LYS A 92 -4.34 26.04 -12.07
N ASP A 93 -4.79 25.03 -12.80
CA ASP A 93 -4.91 25.11 -14.26
C ASP A 93 -5.92 26.19 -14.68
N GLY A 94 -7.02 26.35 -13.93
CA GLY A 94 -7.97 27.45 -14.14
C GLY A 94 -7.40 28.84 -13.82
N LEU A 95 -6.62 28.97 -12.74
CA LEU A 95 -5.96 30.23 -12.39
C LEU A 95 -4.87 30.64 -13.39
N LEU A 96 -4.16 29.66 -13.97
CA LEU A 96 -3.17 29.91 -15.02
C LEU A 96 -3.86 30.39 -16.31
N ALA A 97 -4.99 29.77 -16.68
CA ALA A 97 -5.78 30.20 -17.83
C ALA A 97 -6.36 31.63 -17.64
N GLU A 98 -6.83 31.98 -16.45
CA GLU A 98 -7.32 33.35 -16.17
C GLU A 98 -6.18 34.38 -16.09
N SER A 99 -4.98 33.99 -15.65
CA SER A 99 -3.80 34.89 -15.62
C SER A 99 -3.25 35.20 -17.01
N GLU A 100 -3.38 34.29 -17.98
CA GLU A 100 -2.98 34.51 -19.36
C GLU A 100 -3.93 35.47 -20.11
N GLU A 101 -5.17 35.63 -19.65
CA GLU A 101 -6.13 36.58 -20.24
C GLU A 101 -6.01 38.01 -19.68
N GLU A 102 -5.53 38.19 -18.44
CA GLU A 102 -5.23 39.53 -17.89
C GLU A 102 -3.89 40.10 -18.40
N ASP A 103 -2.86 39.27 -18.61
CA ASP A 103 -1.55 39.74 -19.11
C ASP A 103 -1.57 40.19 -20.58
N GLN A 104 -2.59 39.80 -21.37
CA GLN A 104 -2.72 40.27 -22.75
C GLN A 104 -3.35 41.67 -22.89
N LEU A 105 -3.85 42.27 -21.80
CA LEU A 105 -4.38 43.65 -21.80
C LEU A 105 -3.46 44.66 -21.11
N ALA A 106 -2.35 44.24 -20.50
CA ALA A 106 -1.46 45.13 -19.77
C ALA A 106 0.03 44.71 -19.80
N GLY A 107 0.72 44.77 -20.95
CA GLY A 107 2.16 44.49 -20.88
C GLY A 107 2.97 44.50 -22.16
N SER A 108 2.98 45.62 -22.88
CA SER A 108 4.12 45.91 -23.76
C SER A 108 5.35 46.18 -22.88
N GLY A 109 6.26 45.21 -22.75
CA GLY A 109 7.62 45.44 -22.25
C GLY A 109 8.25 44.33 -21.40
N LEU A 110 9.21 43.61 -22.00
CA LEU A 110 10.48 43.13 -21.43
C LEU A 110 10.46 42.44 -20.05
N THR A 111 10.75 41.13 -19.99
CA THR A 111 12.08 40.60 -19.64
C THR A 111 12.09 39.07 -19.69
N GLU A 112 13.04 38.54 -20.46
CA GLU A 112 13.59 37.20 -20.35
C GLU A 112 14.24 37.02 -18.97
N ASP A 113 13.95 35.90 -18.30
CA ASP A 113 14.83 35.10 -17.44
C ASP A 113 14.06 34.52 -16.26
N LEU A 114 13.91 33.19 -16.27
CA LEU A 114 14.27 32.28 -15.17
C LEU A 114 13.68 30.88 -15.45
N LEU A 115 14.18 30.25 -16.51
CA LEU A 115 14.12 28.79 -16.66
C LEU A 115 15.19 28.19 -15.76
N GLY A 116 14.79 27.53 -14.68
CA GLY A 116 15.73 26.84 -13.80
C GLY A 116 15.08 26.07 -12.67
N LEU A 117 14.42 24.95 -12.96
CA LEU A 117 14.21 23.91 -11.95
C LEU A 117 14.67 22.54 -12.48
N PRO A 118 15.56 21.81 -11.77
CA PRO A 118 16.15 20.59 -12.29
C PRO A 118 15.13 19.44 -12.35
N GLU A 119 15.13 18.73 -13.48
CA GLU A 119 14.46 17.44 -13.67
C GLU A 119 14.84 16.45 -12.55
N LEU A 120 13.83 15.94 -11.88
CA LEU A 120 13.96 14.92 -10.85
C LEU A 120 14.32 13.59 -11.54
N ALA A 121 15.62 13.33 -11.64
CA ALA A 121 16.16 12.14 -12.29
C ALA A 121 15.62 10.84 -11.66
N SER A 122 14.78 10.15 -12.42
CA SER A 122 14.32 8.78 -12.17
C SER A 122 15.50 7.81 -12.17
N LYS A 123 15.89 7.29 -11.00
CA LYS A 123 16.86 6.19 -10.90
C LYS A 123 16.14 4.86 -11.11
N THR A 124 16.24 4.33 -12.33
CA THR A 124 15.93 2.94 -12.64
C THR A 124 17.14 2.09 -12.29
N TYR A 125 17.00 1.15 -11.34
CA TYR A 125 17.99 0.10 -11.11
C TYR A 125 17.66 -1.10 -12.02
N SER A 126 18.62 -1.48 -12.86
CA SER A 126 18.59 -2.73 -13.61
C SER A 126 19.14 -3.89 -12.77
N LYS A 127 18.62 -5.08 -13.08
CA LYS A 127 18.76 -6.37 -12.41
C LYS A 127 20.13 -7.01 -12.58
#